data_AF-A0A354EC03-F1
#
_entry.id   AF-A0A354EC03-F1
#
_cell.length_a   1.000
_cell.length_b   1.000
_cell.length_c   1.000
_cell.angle_alpha   90.00
_cell.angle_beta   90.00
_cell.angle_gamma   90.00
#
_symmetry.space_group_name_H-M   'P 1'
#
loop_
_entity.id
_entity.type
_entity.pdbx_description
1 polymer ?
#
loop_
_entity_poly.entity_id
_entity_poly.type
_entity_poly.pdbx_seq_one_letter_code
_entity_poly.pdbx_strand_id
1 'polypeptide(L)'
;EAVGIWGWLKHLGWQAMKWAFFLVTRVVAFYMAFMLAYTLSAPGYIFLSSATEKKYFGNAFQNDAPLSFKGILTDLLEGVKISALGLVVTVAALAVGFIPLFGQIAVLFFYTCYSALMFVDYPSSRRRWNLGRKMGWLRRHGSLTLHLGILPAVVSLVPFLNIFLMALLFPLFTVHATLNFSALEQVEKDEAA
;
A
#
# COMPACT_ATOMS: atom_id res chain seq x y z
N GLU A 1 44.24 -20.24 14.58
CA GLU A 1 43.51 -21.37 13.97
C GLU A 1 42.45 -21.86 14.96
N ALA A 2 41.19 -21.93 14.58
CA ALA A 2 40.12 -22.35 15.49
C ALA A 2 40.05 -23.88 15.50
N VAL A 3 40.96 -24.52 16.24
CA VAL A 3 41.06 -25.98 16.28
C VAL A 3 40.05 -26.52 17.30
N GLY A 4 38.93 -27.05 16.81
CA GLY A 4 37.92 -27.76 17.62
C GLY A 4 36.47 -27.34 17.36
N ILE A 5 35.53 -28.17 17.86
CA ILE A 5 34.07 -28.00 17.71
C ILE A 5 33.60 -26.62 18.22
N TRP A 6 34.25 -26.10 19.27
CA TRP A 6 33.94 -24.78 19.84
C TRP A 6 34.35 -23.63 18.92
N GLY A 7 35.47 -23.79 18.21
CA GLY A 7 35.94 -22.84 17.20
C GLY A 7 35.00 -22.80 15.99
N TRP A 8 34.53 -23.97 15.56
CA TRP A 8 33.57 -24.13 14.47
C TRP A 8 32.20 -23.52 14.83
N LEU A 9 31.67 -23.79 16.04
CA LEU A 9 30.42 -23.23 16.52
C LEU A 9 30.48 -21.70 16.64
N LYS A 10 31.59 -21.15 17.16
CA LYS A 10 31.81 -19.70 17.23
C LYS A 10 31.89 -19.08 15.83
N HIS A 11 32.53 -19.77 14.88
CA HIS A 11 32.62 -19.30 13.50
C HIS A 11 31.25 -19.30 12.81
N LEU A 12 30.46 -20.35 12.97
CA LEU A 12 29.06 -20.42 12.49
C LEU A 12 28.18 -19.36 13.12
N GLY A 13 28.23 -19.18 14.44
CA GLY A 13 27.49 -18.13 15.14
C GLY A 13 27.86 -16.74 14.63
N TRP A 14 29.14 -16.49 14.40
CA TRP A 14 29.62 -15.22 13.83
C TRP A 14 29.15 -15.01 12.38
N GLN A 15 29.20 -16.06 11.55
CA GLN A 15 28.68 -15.99 10.18
C GLN A 15 27.17 -15.76 10.17
N ALA A 16 26.41 -16.52 10.96
CA ALA A 16 24.96 -16.38 11.08
C ALA A 16 24.57 -14.97 11.54
N MET A 17 25.28 -14.43 12.55
CA MET A 17 25.04 -13.06 13.03
C MET A 17 25.35 -12.01 11.95
N LYS A 18 26.45 -12.16 11.18
CA LYS A 18 26.74 -11.28 10.05
C LYS A 18 25.65 -11.34 8.98
N TRP A 19 25.23 -12.53 8.58
CA TRP A 19 24.17 -12.72 7.58
C TRP A 19 22.84 -12.14 8.07
N ALA A 20 22.47 -12.40 9.32
CA ALA A 20 21.28 -11.83 9.94
C ALA A 20 21.35 -10.30 9.97
N PHE A 21 22.48 -9.72 10.36
CA PHE A 21 22.68 -8.28 10.37
C PHE A 21 22.53 -7.67 8.97
N PHE A 22 23.16 -8.25 7.94
CA PHE A 22 23.02 -7.77 6.56
C PHE A 22 21.59 -7.92 6.05
N LEU A 23 20.91 -9.03 6.35
CA LEU A 23 19.52 -9.26 5.96
C LEU A 23 18.60 -8.21 6.60
N VAL A 24 18.66 -8.06 7.92
CA VAL A 24 17.84 -7.11 8.67
C VAL A 24 18.09 -5.68 8.19
N THR A 25 19.36 -5.28 8.04
CA THR A 25 19.69 -3.92 7.59
C THR A 25 19.17 -3.65 6.18
N ARG A 26 19.25 -4.61 5.26
CA ARG A 26 18.71 -4.48 3.90
C ARG A 26 17.18 -4.40 3.90
N VAL A 27 16.50 -5.21 4.70
CA VAL A 27 15.04 -5.18 4.83
C VAL A 27 14.59 -3.83 5.39
N VAL A 28 15.24 -3.34 6.45
CA VAL A 28 14.96 -2.03 7.03
C VAL A 28 15.22 -0.90 6.04
N ALA A 29 16.36 -0.92 5.34
CA ALA A 29 16.69 0.10 4.34
C ALA A 29 15.69 0.10 3.16
N PHE A 30 15.32 -1.07 2.65
CA PHE A 30 14.30 -1.20 1.62
C PHE A 30 12.96 -0.64 2.08
N TYR A 31 12.54 -0.98 3.29
CA TYR A 31 11.27 -0.52 3.84
C TYR A 31 11.25 1.00 4.08
N MET A 32 12.35 1.57 4.59
CA MET A 32 12.51 3.01 4.73
C MET A 32 12.46 3.74 3.37
N ALA A 33 13.10 3.17 2.35
CA ALA A 33 13.04 3.70 0.99
C ALA A 33 11.61 3.65 0.43
N PHE A 34 10.89 2.54 0.63
CA PHE A 34 9.48 2.41 0.26
C PHE A 34 8.59 3.44 0.98
N MET A 35 8.76 3.58 2.30
CA MET A 35 8.00 4.53 3.14
C MET A 35 8.16 5.96 2.62
N LEU A 36 9.40 6.34 2.31
CA LEU A 36 9.74 7.66 1.78
C LEU A 36 9.18 7.84 0.36
N ALA A 37 9.36 6.86 -0.53
CA ALA A 37 8.87 6.94 -1.91
C ALA A 37 7.34 7.04 -1.98
N TYR A 38 6.62 6.22 -1.21
CA TYR A 38 5.16 6.26 -1.14
C TYR A 38 4.65 7.60 -0.60
N THR A 39 5.23 8.06 0.50
CA THR A 39 4.83 9.32 1.15
C THR A 39 5.09 10.54 0.26
N LEU A 40 6.25 10.59 -0.41
CA LEU A 40 6.60 11.71 -1.30
C LEU A 40 5.80 11.71 -2.61
N SER A 41 5.39 10.53 -3.09
CA SER A 41 4.58 10.42 -4.31
C SER A 41 3.09 10.62 -4.06
N ALA A 42 2.61 10.51 -2.81
CA ALA A 42 1.20 10.65 -2.46
C ALA A 42 0.55 11.95 -2.98
N PRO A 43 1.14 13.16 -2.82
CA PRO A 43 0.54 14.39 -3.36
C PRO A 43 0.35 14.35 -4.89
N GLY A 44 1.29 13.74 -5.62
CA GLY A 44 1.20 13.60 -7.07
C GLY A 44 0.04 12.70 -7.50
N TYR A 45 -0.16 11.59 -6.79
CA TYR A 45 -1.28 10.68 -7.07
C TYR A 45 -2.63 11.22 -6.61
N ILE A 46 -2.68 12.00 -5.53
CA ILE A 46 -3.88 12.75 -5.11
C ILE A 46 -4.27 13.78 -6.18
N PHE A 47 -3.28 14.50 -6.72
CA PHE A 47 -3.51 15.42 -7.84
C PHE A 47 -4.08 14.69 -9.06
N LEU A 48 -3.48 13.55 -9.44
CA LEU A 48 -3.98 12.72 -10.54
C LEU A 48 -5.42 12.26 -10.30
N SER A 49 -5.72 11.73 -9.11
CA SER A 49 -7.05 11.31 -8.70
C SER A 49 -8.07 12.45 -8.81
N SER A 50 -7.71 13.65 -8.35
CA SER A 50 -8.54 14.86 -8.49
C SER A 50 -8.82 15.22 -9.95
N ALA A 51 -7.78 15.22 -10.79
CA ALA A 51 -7.94 15.50 -12.21
C ALA A 51 -8.84 14.46 -12.90
N THR A 52 -8.74 13.19 -12.51
CA THR A 52 -9.61 12.11 -12.98
C THR A 52 -11.07 12.34 -12.60
N GLU A 53 -11.36 12.58 -11.32
CA GLU A 53 -12.74 12.86 -10.87
C GLU A 53 -13.32 14.09 -11.57
N LYS A 54 -12.54 15.18 -11.66
CA LYS A 54 -12.97 16.41 -12.31
C LYS A 54 -13.31 16.20 -13.79
N LYS A 55 -12.51 15.38 -14.49
CA LYS A 55 -12.75 15.05 -15.89
C LYS A 55 -13.98 14.15 -16.06
N TYR A 56 -14.22 13.24 -15.13
CA TYR A 56 -15.32 12.28 -15.24
C TYR A 56 -16.68 12.88 -14.83
N PHE A 57 -16.75 13.57 -13.70
CA PHE A 57 -18.00 14.13 -13.16
C PHE A 57 -18.33 15.53 -13.70
N GLY A 58 -17.36 16.23 -14.31
CA GLY A 58 -17.57 17.56 -14.89
C GLY A 58 -18.20 18.54 -13.89
N ASN A 59 -19.45 18.90 -14.12
CA ASN A 59 -20.21 19.87 -13.30
C ASN A 59 -20.71 19.28 -11.97
N ALA A 60 -20.79 17.96 -11.82
CA ALA A 60 -21.12 17.28 -10.57
C ALA A 60 -19.89 17.10 -9.66
N PHE A 61 -18.72 17.61 -10.06
CA PHE A 61 -17.50 17.55 -9.27
C PHE A 61 -17.65 18.34 -7.98
N GLN A 62 -17.60 17.64 -6.85
CA GLN A 62 -17.50 18.28 -5.55
C GLN A 62 -16.08 18.81 -5.39
N ASN A 63 -15.98 20.13 -5.22
CA ASN A 63 -14.71 20.83 -4.99
C ASN A 63 -14.24 20.50 -3.55
N ASP A 64 -13.74 19.29 -3.34
CA ASP A 64 -13.15 18.90 -2.05
C ASP A 64 -11.90 19.75 -1.77
N ALA A 65 -11.40 19.67 -0.53
CA ALA A 65 -10.37 20.53 0.04
C ALA A 65 -9.29 21.01 -0.95
N PRO A 66 -9.03 22.33 -1.04
CA PRO A 66 -8.06 22.87 -1.99
C PRO A 66 -6.65 22.33 -1.71
N LEU A 67 -5.84 22.24 -2.78
CA LEU A 67 -4.41 21.94 -2.71
C LEU A 67 -3.68 23.07 -1.96
N SER A 68 -3.71 22.97 -0.63
CA SER A 68 -3.02 23.88 0.28
C SER A 68 -1.76 23.19 0.81
N PHE A 69 -0.75 23.99 1.19
CA PHE A 69 0.45 23.50 1.87
C PHE A 69 0.12 22.67 3.12
N LYS A 70 -0.89 23.10 3.89
CA LYS A 70 -1.40 22.34 5.05
C LYS A 70 -2.03 21.00 4.63
N GLY A 71 -2.67 20.98 3.47
CA GLY A 71 -3.24 19.77 2.88
C GLY A 71 -2.16 18.77 2.50
N ILE A 72 -1.12 19.23 1.80
CA ILE A 72 0.04 18.41 1.44
C ILE A 72 0.68 17.80 2.69
N LEU A 73 0.91 18.59 3.75
CA LEU A 73 1.48 18.06 4.99
C LEU A 73 0.58 16.99 5.63
N THR A 74 -0.74 17.18 5.58
CA THR A 74 -1.70 16.17 6.08
C THR A 74 -1.65 14.90 5.23
N ASP A 75 -1.54 15.03 3.90
CA ASP A 75 -1.42 13.91 2.98
C ASP A 75 -0.12 13.13 3.21
N LEU A 76 1.00 13.82 3.50
CA LEU A 76 2.25 13.20 3.89
C LEU A 76 2.10 12.41 5.19
N LEU A 77 1.45 12.98 6.20
CA LEU A 77 1.23 12.29 7.48
C LEU A 77 0.37 11.03 7.31
N GLU A 78 -0.66 11.09 6.46
CA GLU A 78 -1.47 9.89 6.19
C GLU A 78 -0.70 8.87 5.35
N GLY A 79 0.15 9.32 4.43
CA GLY A 79 1.10 8.48 3.71
C GLY A 79 2.03 7.72 4.65
N VAL A 80 2.55 8.37 5.71
CA VAL A 80 3.34 7.71 6.75
C VAL A 80 2.52 6.66 7.51
N LYS A 81 1.27 6.96 7.88
CA LYS A 81 0.41 5.99 8.59
C LYS A 81 0.10 4.76 7.75
N ILE A 82 -0.20 4.95 6.46
CA ILE A 82 -0.54 3.85 5.55
C ILE A 82 0.68 3.02 5.23
N SER A 83 1.80 3.67 4.93
CA SER A 83 3.06 2.95 4.74
C SER A 83 3.40 2.17 6.00
N ALA A 84 3.38 2.77 7.20
CA ALA A 84 3.59 2.08 8.48
C ALA A 84 2.65 0.88 8.70
N LEU A 85 1.38 0.98 8.32
CA LEU A 85 0.46 -0.17 8.30
C LEU A 85 0.96 -1.26 7.36
N GLY A 86 1.57 -0.92 6.23
CA GLY A 86 2.26 -1.84 5.33
C GLY A 86 3.36 -2.66 6.03
N LEU A 87 4.11 -2.10 6.99
CA LEU A 87 5.05 -2.89 7.81
C LEU A 87 4.30 -3.93 8.62
N VAL A 88 3.24 -3.51 9.30
CA VAL A 88 2.43 -4.40 10.15
C VAL A 88 1.83 -5.53 9.31
N VAL A 89 1.29 -5.20 8.14
CA VAL A 89 0.78 -6.18 7.17
C VAL A 89 1.88 -7.12 6.71
N THR A 90 3.07 -6.61 6.42
CA THR A 90 4.22 -7.43 5.98
C THR A 90 4.66 -8.40 7.08
N VAL A 91 4.73 -7.95 8.33
CA VAL A 91 5.07 -8.79 9.48
C VAL A 91 4.00 -9.85 9.73
N ALA A 92 2.72 -9.48 9.64
CA ALA A 92 1.60 -10.43 9.75
C ALA A 92 1.61 -11.45 8.62
N ALA A 93 1.84 -11.01 7.38
CA ALA A 93 1.98 -11.86 6.21
C ALA A 93 3.17 -12.83 6.35
N LEU A 94 4.31 -12.37 6.85
CA LEU A 94 5.46 -13.22 7.14
C LEU A 94 5.11 -14.30 8.17
N ALA A 95 4.44 -13.93 9.27
CA ALA A 95 4.04 -14.88 10.32
C ALA A 95 3.08 -15.96 9.78
N VAL A 96 2.09 -15.56 8.99
CA VAL A 96 1.11 -16.48 8.41
C VAL A 96 1.69 -17.29 7.25
N GLY A 97 2.68 -16.76 6.53
CA GLY A 97 3.36 -17.42 5.42
C GLY A 97 4.11 -18.70 5.79
N PHE A 98 4.37 -18.94 7.07
CA PHE A 98 4.92 -20.21 7.56
C PHE A 98 3.91 -21.37 7.54
N ILE A 99 2.61 -21.10 7.38
CA ILE A 99 1.58 -22.12 7.25
C ILE A 99 1.58 -22.63 5.79
N PRO A 100 1.91 -23.91 5.54
CA PRO A 100 1.93 -24.43 4.17
C PRO A 100 0.52 -24.36 3.54
N LEU A 101 0.47 -24.05 2.24
CA LEU A 101 -0.75 -23.86 1.43
C LEU A 101 -1.64 -22.69 1.87
N PHE A 102 -2.22 -22.76 3.06
CA PHE A 102 -3.17 -21.73 3.56
C PHE A 102 -2.49 -20.39 3.83
N GLY A 103 -1.23 -20.42 4.29
CA GLY A 103 -0.46 -19.21 4.56
C GLY A 103 -0.22 -18.39 3.30
N GLN A 104 0.06 -19.04 2.17
CA GLN A 104 0.31 -18.37 0.89
C GLN A 104 -0.94 -17.65 0.36
N ILE A 105 -2.11 -18.27 0.50
CA ILE A 105 -3.39 -17.66 0.14
C ILE A 105 -3.66 -16.45 1.04
N ALA A 106 -3.43 -16.58 2.35
CA ALA A 106 -3.62 -15.50 3.29
C ALA A 106 -2.64 -14.33 3.06
N VAL A 107 -1.40 -14.61 2.69
CA VAL A 107 -0.41 -13.60 2.28
C VAL A 107 -0.90 -12.83 1.07
N LEU A 108 -1.35 -13.53 0.02
CA LEU A 108 -1.90 -12.88 -1.18
C LEU A 108 -3.11 -12.03 -0.84
N PHE A 109 -3.99 -12.52 0.04
CA PHE A 109 -5.15 -11.78 0.53
C PHE A 109 -4.75 -10.50 1.27
N PHE A 110 -3.80 -10.57 2.20
CA PHE A 110 -3.30 -9.40 2.92
C PHE A 110 -2.69 -8.35 1.98
N TYR A 111 -1.86 -8.79 1.03
CA TYR A 111 -1.30 -7.88 0.02
C TYR A 111 -2.38 -7.28 -0.88
N THR A 112 -3.38 -8.06 -1.27
CA THR A 112 -4.53 -7.58 -2.05
C THR A 112 -5.27 -6.47 -1.31
N CYS A 113 -5.65 -6.70 -0.04
CA CYS A 113 -6.33 -5.69 0.77
C CYS A 113 -5.47 -4.44 0.98
N TYR A 114 -4.17 -4.61 1.23
CA TYR A 114 -3.25 -3.49 1.40
C TYR A 114 -3.04 -2.69 0.11
N SER A 115 -2.89 -3.34 -1.03
CA SER A 115 -2.82 -2.70 -2.34
C SER A 115 -4.07 -1.88 -2.63
N ALA A 116 -5.27 -2.46 -2.40
CA ALA A 116 -6.52 -1.73 -2.56
C ALA A 116 -6.58 -0.49 -1.65
N LEU A 117 -6.15 -0.62 -0.39
CA LEU A 117 -6.09 0.50 0.55
C LEU A 117 -5.19 1.63 0.04
N MET A 118 -4.01 1.32 -0.50
CA MET A 118 -3.08 2.32 -1.03
C MET A 118 -3.68 3.13 -2.19
N PHE A 119 -4.49 2.51 -3.05
CA PHE A 119 -5.12 3.21 -4.18
C PHE A 119 -6.39 3.97 -3.79
N VAL A 120 -7.19 3.43 -2.85
CA VAL A 120 -8.37 4.12 -2.29
C VAL A 120 -7.95 5.32 -1.42
N ASP A 121 -6.72 5.32 -0.91
CA ASP A 121 -6.17 6.46 -0.19
C ASP A 121 -6.21 7.77 -0.99
N TYR A 122 -5.88 7.72 -2.28
CA TYR A 122 -5.79 8.92 -3.11
C TYR A 122 -7.10 9.71 -3.23
N PRO A 123 -8.24 9.12 -3.62
CA PRO A 123 -9.51 9.83 -3.65
C PRO A 123 -10.02 10.16 -2.23
N SER A 124 -9.78 9.29 -1.25
CA SER A 124 -10.28 9.49 0.12
C SER A 124 -9.49 10.52 0.94
N SER A 125 -8.23 10.81 0.58
CA SER A 125 -7.41 11.82 1.27
C SER A 125 -7.95 13.23 1.07
N ARG A 126 -8.50 13.54 -0.11
CA ARG A 126 -9.16 14.84 -0.38
C ARG A 126 -10.34 15.10 0.54
N ARG A 127 -11.10 14.04 0.83
CA ARG A 127 -12.22 14.05 1.79
C ARG A 127 -11.75 14.00 3.25
N ARG A 128 -10.44 14.05 3.49
CA ARG A 128 -9.78 14.00 4.82
C ARG A 128 -10.20 12.78 5.63
N TRP A 129 -10.39 11.64 4.98
CA TRP A 129 -10.71 10.41 5.67
C TRP A 129 -9.52 9.94 6.50
N ASN A 130 -9.81 9.52 7.72
CA ASN A 130 -8.83 8.84 8.56
C ASN A 130 -8.68 7.37 8.13
N LEU A 131 -7.60 6.73 8.57
CA LEU A 131 -7.31 5.33 8.28
C LEU A 131 -8.45 4.38 8.69
N GLY A 132 -9.09 4.65 9.83
CA GLY A 132 -10.21 3.85 10.33
C GLY A 132 -11.41 3.85 9.38
N ARG A 133 -11.77 5.01 8.83
CA ARG A 133 -12.85 5.15 7.84
C ARG A 133 -12.50 4.47 6.53
N LYS A 134 -11.25 4.58 6.06
CA LYS A 134 -10.77 3.87 4.86
C LYS A 134 -10.90 2.36 5.04
N MET A 135 -10.41 1.84 6.16
CA MET A 135 -10.53 0.41 6.48
C MET A 135 -12.00 -0.03 6.61
N GLY A 136 -12.86 0.79 7.22
CA GLY A 136 -14.29 0.55 7.28
C GLY A 136 -14.92 0.46 5.89
N TRP A 137 -14.55 1.37 4.99
CA TRP A 137 -15.02 1.35 3.60
C TRP A 137 -14.60 0.07 2.86
N LEU A 138 -13.34 -0.34 2.99
CA LEU A 138 -12.83 -1.59 2.39
C LEU A 138 -13.60 -2.81 2.92
N ARG A 139 -13.91 -2.83 4.22
CA ARG A 139 -14.67 -3.92 4.86
C ARG A 139 -16.12 -3.98 4.37
N ARG A 140 -16.77 -2.82 4.14
CA ARG A 140 -18.12 -2.76 3.59
C ARG A 140 -18.14 -3.17 2.11
N HIS A 141 -17.11 -2.80 1.36
CA HIS A 141 -16.98 -3.06 -0.08
C HIS A 141 -15.96 -4.16 -0.37
N GLY A 142 -16.10 -5.32 0.28
CA GLY A 142 -15.11 -6.41 0.19
C GLY A 142 -14.86 -6.91 -1.24
N SER A 143 -15.92 -7.08 -2.04
CA SER A 143 -15.80 -7.53 -3.44
C SER A 143 -15.00 -6.53 -4.30
N LEU A 144 -15.33 -5.24 -4.22
CA LEU A 144 -14.58 -4.21 -4.94
C LEU A 144 -13.14 -4.10 -4.42
N THR A 145 -12.93 -4.21 -3.11
CA THR A 145 -11.60 -4.21 -2.50
C THR A 145 -10.72 -5.30 -3.09
N LEU A 146 -11.25 -6.51 -3.26
CA LEU A 146 -10.52 -7.61 -3.90
C LEU A 146 -10.21 -7.29 -5.36
N HIS A 147 -11.17 -6.80 -6.14
CA HIS A 147 -10.95 -6.44 -7.54
C HIS A 147 -9.91 -5.33 -7.73
N LEU A 148 -9.92 -4.31 -6.88
CA LEU A 148 -8.95 -3.22 -6.93
C LEU A 148 -7.54 -3.67 -6.53
N GLY A 149 -7.45 -4.60 -5.58
CA GLY A 149 -6.18 -5.01 -4.99
C GLY A 149 -5.46 -6.15 -5.69
N ILE A 150 -6.20 -7.06 -6.34
CA ILE A 150 -5.64 -8.36 -6.78
C ILE A 150 -4.62 -8.19 -7.90
N LEU A 151 -4.91 -7.34 -8.89
CA LEU A 151 -4.02 -7.09 -10.00
C LEU A 151 -2.70 -6.45 -9.54
N PRO A 152 -2.72 -5.35 -8.74
CA PRO A 152 -1.50 -4.82 -8.16
C PRO A 152 -0.74 -5.84 -7.30
N ALA A 153 -1.44 -6.64 -6.50
CA ALA A 153 -0.79 -7.65 -5.67
C ALA A 153 -0.07 -8.72 -6.50
N VAL A 154 -0.72 -9.24 -7.55
CA VAL A 154 -0.15 -10.27 -8.44
C VAL A 154 1.01 -9.72 -9.26
N VAL A 155 0.87 -8.51 -9.82
CA VAL A 155 1.97 -7.84 -10.54
C VAL A 155 3.18 -7.65 -9.62
N SER A 156 2.94 -7.39 -8.33
CA SER A 156 4.01 -7.21 -7.36
C SER A 156 4.83 -8.48 -7.08
N LEU A 157 4.26 -9.66 -7.34
CA LEU A 157 4.94 -10.94 -7.13
C LEU A 157 6.09 -11.20 -8.10
N VAL A 158 6.15 -10.48 -9.23
CA VAL A 158 7.17 -10.69 -10.27
C VAL A 158 8.37 -9.77 -10.00
N PRO A 159 9.48 -10.20 -9.37
CA PRO A 159 10.43 -9.28 -8.74
C PRO A 159 11.14 -8.35 -9.73
N PHE A 160 11.49 -8.85 -10.91
CA PHE A 160 12.23 -8.08 -11.92
C PHE A 160 11.32 -7.20 -12.80
N LEU A 161 10.09 -7.66 -13.07
CA LEU A 161 9.15 -6.90 -13.89
C LEU A 161 8.30 -5.93 -13.05
N ASN A 162 8.13 -6.17 -11.75
CA ASN A 162 7.31 -5.38 -10.85
C ASN A 162 7.64 -3.89 -10.98
N ILE A 163 8.91 -3.50 -10.92
CA ILE A 163 9.31 -2.09 -10.97
C ILE A 163 8.81 -1.40 -12.26
N PHE A 164 8.98 -2.06 -13.42
CA PHE A 164 8.55 -1.51 -14.71
C PHE A 164 7.03 -1.54 -14.87
N LEU A 165 6.40 -2.66 -14.48
CA LEU A 165 4.96 -2.82 -14.56
C LEU A 165 4.25 -1.85 -13.62
N MET A 166 4.74 -1.65 -12.40
CA MET A 166 4.18 -0.65 -11.49
C MET A 166 4.42 0.76 -11.99
N ALA A 167 5.63 1.10 -12.45
CA ALA A 167 5.86 2.44 -13.02
C ALA A 167 4.85 2.77 -14.15
N LEU A 168 4.49 1.79 -14.98
CA LEU A 168 3.52 1.94 -16.06
C LEU A 168 2.05 1.90 -15.59
N LEU A 169 1.70 0.93 -14.75
CA LEU A 169 0.31 0.61 -14.41
C LEU A 169 -0.20 1.40 -13.20
N PHE A 170 0.68 1.94 -12.37
CA PHE A 170 0.28 2.63 -11.14
C PHE A 170 -0.64 3.84 -11.41
N PRO A 171 -0.36 4.74 -12.38
CA PRO A 171 -1.29 5.80 -12.73
C PRO A 171 -2.65 5.27 -13.21
N LEU A 172 -2.66 4.16 -13.96
CA LEU A 172 -3.88 3.52 -14.44
C LEU A 172 -4.70 2.93 -13.28
N PHE A 173 -4.04 2.27 -12.32
CA PHE A 173 -4.69 1.78 -11.11
C PHE A 173 -5.24 2.92 -10.25
N THR A 174 -4.52 4.04 -10.14
CA THR A 174 -5.01 5.23 -9.45
C THR A 174 -6.28 5.79 -10.11
N VAL A 175 -6.31 5.90 -11.44
CA VAL A 175 -7.50 6.33 -12.20
C VAL A 175 -8.66 5.36 -11.97
N HIS A 176 -8.41 4.05 -12.13
CA HIS A 176 -9.42 3.01 -11.98
C HIS A 176 -10.00 2.98 -10.56
N ALA A 177 -9.16 3.01 -9.53
CA ALA A 177 -9.60 3.03 -8.13
C ALA A 177 -10.37 4.30 -7.81
N THR A 178 -9.92 5.45 -8.33
CA THR A 178 -10.62 6.73 -8.17
C THR A 178 -12.04 6.64 -8.74
N LEU A 179 -12.20 6.23 -9.99
CA LEU A 179 -13.52 6.19 -10.62
C LEU A 179 -14.48 5.22 -9.89
N ASN A 180 -14.00 4.03 -9.52
CA ASN A 180 -14.83 3.06 -8.79
C ASN A 180 -15.23 3.57 -7.40
N PHE A 181 -14.29 4.18 -6.68
CA PHE A 181 -14.56 4.77 -5.37
C PHE A 181 -15.61 5.89 -5.47
N SER A 182 -15.43 6.81 -6.39
CA SER A 182 -16.28 8.00 -6.50
C SER A 182 -17.67 7.67 -7.04
N ALA A 183 -17.78 6.71 -7.96
CA ALA A 183 -19.07 6.23 -8.45
C ALA A 183 -19.90 5.58 -7.34
N LEU A 184 -19.31 4.71 -6.52
CA LEU A 184 -20.01 4.11 -5.39
C LEU A 184 -20.43 5.13 -4.34
N GLU A 185 -19.54 6.05 -4.00
CA GLU A 185 -19.86 7.10 -3.03
C GLU A 185 -20.94 8.07 -3.52
N GLN A 186 -21.10 8.21 -4.84
CA GLN A 186 -22.22 8.98 -5.39
C GLN A 186 -23.52 8.20 -5.26
N VAL A 187 -23.54 6.91 -5.60
CA VAL A 187 -24.72 6.05 -5.44
C VAL A 187 -25.17 6.01 -3.97
N GLU A 188 -24.25 5.83 -3.01
CA GLU A 188 -24.60 5.85 -1.58
C GLU A 188 -25.16 7.21 -1.13
N LYS A 189 -24.71 8.32 -1.72
CA LYS A 189 -25.26 9.65 -1.43
C LYS A 189 -26.65 9.85 -2.04
N ASP A 190 -26.86 9.37 -3.26
CA ASP A 190 -28.13 9.48 -3.97
C ASP A 190 -29.22 8.60 -3.30
N GLU A 191 -28.86 7.44 -2.75
CA GLU A 191 -29.77 6.58 -1.99
C GLU A 191 -30.11 7.12 -0.59
N ALA A 192 -29.24 7.97 -0.02
CA ALA A 192 -29.43 8.56 1.30
C ALA A 192 -30.18 9.90 1.29
N ALA A 193 -30.42 10.48 0.10
CA ALA A 193 -31.12 11.75 -0.11
C ALA A 193 -32.62 11.55 -0.34
#